data_AF-A0A6L8MGM3-F1
#
_entry.id   AF-A0A6L8MGM3-F1
#
_cell.length_a   1.000
_cell.length_b   1.000
_cell.length_c   1.000
_cell.angle_alpha   90.00
_cell.angle_beta   90.00
_cell.angle_gamma   90.00
#
_symmetry.space_group_name_H-M   'P 1'
#
loop_
_entity.id
_entity.type
_entity.pdbx_description
1 polymer ?
#
loop_
_entity_poly.entity_id
_entity_poly.type
_entity_poly.pdbx_seq_one_letter_code
_entity_poly.pdbx_strand_id
1 'polypeptide(L)'
;MIPPIVRRGLLLAPLLWLAGCDTVVLNPSGDIAAQQAHLVVVSTLLMLLIIVPVMFLICLFAWRYRKSNTAAEYKPDWDHSTKLELLIWGAPLLIIIVLGLITWIYTHLLDPYRPLSRIDENRPLAPHVKPLEVQVVSMDWKWMFIYPEQGIATVNELVTPIDVPVRFHMTSTTVMNAFYIPALAGMVYTMPSMETQLNAVMNKVGVYDGFSANYSGAGFSQMRFKYHGVSQGDFDAWVAKTKASTAKLDRTEFLALDKPTIKHPIMHFGTVDADLYSRILNRCVADGKVCMNVQMHQDANRIKAAVATQKLPKDEVCEPTEVAATAQPTRKE
;
A
#
# COMPACT_ATOMS: atom_id res chain seq x y z
N MET A 1 26.62 -20.78 43.07
CA MET A 1 26.78 -21.92 42.14
C MET A 1 25.44 -22.12 41.43
N ILE A 2 25.36 -21.80 40.14
CA ILE A 2 24.13 -21.96 39.35
C ILE A 2 23.95 -23.47 39.07
N PRO A 3 22.79 -24.07 39.35
CA PRO A 3 22.60 -25.51 39.21
C PRO A 3 22.78 -25.95 37.74
N PRO A 4 23.35 -27.15 37.49
CA PRO A 4 23.70 -27.63 36.15
C PRO A 4 22.49 -27.76 35.21
N ILE A 5 21.28 -27.89 35.77
CA ILE A 5 20.01 -27.94 35.04
C ILE A 5 19.67 -26.56 34.44
N VAL A 6 19.89 -25.47 35.19
CA VAL A 6 19.67 -24.09 34.71
C VAL A 6 20.70 -23.72 33.63
N ARG A 7 21.93 -24.24 33.74
CA ARG A 7 23.00 -24.03 32.74
C ARG A 7 22.71 -24.73 31.40
N ARG A 8 22.01 -25.88 31.41
CA ARG A 8 21.55 -26.59 30.20
C ARG A 8 20.29 -25.96 29.59
N GLY A 9 19.37 -25.45 30.40
CA GLY A 9 18.21 -24.67 29.92
C GLY A 9 18.60 -23.36 29.22
N LEU A 10 19.65 -22.69 29.69
CA LEU A 10 20.19 -21.48 29.08
C LEU A 10 20.78 -21.70 27.68
N LEU A 11 21.27 -22.92 27.37
CA LEU A 11 21.77 -23.31 26.05
C LEU A 11 20.65 -23.62 25.05
N LEU A 12 19.42 -23.86 25.51
CA LEU A 12 18.24 -24.10 24.68
C LEU A 12 17.43 -22.82 24.42
N ALA A 13 17.65 -21.76 25.21
CA ALA A 13 17.05 -20.44 25.00
C ALA A 13 17.29 -19.83 23.59
N PRO A 14 18.47 -20.02 22.94
CA PRO A 14 18.68 -19.54 21.57
C PRO A 14 17.79 -20.28 20.56
N LEU A 15 17.53 -21.58 20.73
CA LEU A 15 16.68 -22.34 19.81
C LEU A 15 15.23 -21.86 19.82
N LEU A 16 14.71 -21.38 20.96
CA LEU A 16 13.39 -20.76 21.04
C LEU A 16 13.32 -19.41 20.32
N TRP A 17 14.45 -18.70 20.19
CA TRP A 17 14.53 -17.42 19.48
C TRP A 17 14.60 -17.58 17.95
N LEU A 18 14.94 -18.76 17.43
CA LEU A 18 14.99 -19.03 15.98
C LEU A 18 13.65 -19.51 15.37
N ALA A 19 12.58 -19.64 16.17
CA ALA A 19 11.28 -20.13 15.67
C ALA A 19 10.54 -19.17 14.72
N GLY A 20 11.10 -17.98 14.42
CA GLY A 20 10.50 -16.95 13.56
C GLY A 20 10.89 -16.99 12.07
N CYS A 21 11.61 -18.02 11.60
CA CYS A 21 12.14 -18.04 10.22
C CYS A 21 11.07 -18.12 9.11
N ASP A 22 9.85 -18.61 9.38
CA ASP A 22 8.79 -18.76 8.37
C ASP A 22 7.74 -17.66 8.44
N THR A 23 8.18 -16.41 8.61
CA THR A 23 7.26 -15.27 8.50
C THR A 23 7.04 -14.91 7.03
N VAL A 24 5.79 -14.68 6.64
CA VAL A 24 5.40 -14.32 5.25
C VAL A 24 6.17 -13.10 4.73
N VAL A 25 6.59 -12.21 5.63
CA VAL A 25 7.39 -11.01 5.31
C VAL A 25 8.85 -11.35 5.00
N LEU A 26 9.44 -12.37 5.64
CA LEU A 26 10.83 -12.76 5.42
C LEU A 26 11.00 -13.84 4.32
N ASN A 27 9.93 -14.58 3.99
CA ASN A 27 9.88 -15.51 2.86
C ASN A 27 8.66 -15.22 1.94
N PRO A 28 8.64 -14.06 1.28
CA PRO A 28 7.52 -13.68 0.42
C PRO A 28 7.55 -14.42 -0.93
N SER A 29 6.45 -14.30 -1.67
CA SER A 29 6.24 -15.00 -2.94
C SER A 29 6.22 -14.08 -4.17
N GLY A 30 6.16 -12.75 -3.96
CA GLY A 30 6.34 -11.74 -5.01
C GLY A 30 7.71 -11.05 -4.94
N ASP A 31 8.24 -10.64 -6.09
CA ASP A 31 9.55 -10.01 -6.23
C ASP A 31 9.68 -8.71 -5.41
N ILE A 32 8.65 -7.85 -5.40
CA ILE A 32 8.69 -6.58 -4.65
C ILE A 32 8.82 -6.85 -3.14
N ALA A 33 8.03 -7.77 -2.61
CA ALA A 33 8.12 -8.16 -1.21
C ALA A 33 9.47 -8.83 -0.90
N ALA A 34 10.04 -9.64 -1.81
CA ALA A 34 11.36 -10.26 -1.63
C ALA A 34 12.48 -9.22 -1.52
N GLN A 35 12.44 -8.17 -2.36
CA GLN A 35 13.37 -7.04 -2.27
C GLN A 35 13.24 -6.28 -0.94
N GLN A 36 12.01 -6.10 -0.46
CA GLN A 36 11.76 -5.48 0.85
C GLN A 36 12.28 -6.36 2.00
N ALA A 37 12.08 -7.68 1.93
CA ALA A 37 12.62 -8.63 2.91
C ALA A 37 14.15 -8.55 2.97
N HIS A 38 14.81 -8.53 1.80
CA HIS A 38 16.25 -8.38 1.72
C HIS A 38 16.74 -7.06 2.34
N LEU A 39 16.04 -5.94 2.06
CA LEU A 39 16.35 -4.65 2.66
C LEU A 39 16.24 -4.68 4.20
N VAL A 40 15.18 -5.30 4.73
CA VAL A 40 14.99 -5.46 6.18
C VAL A 40 16.13 -6.28 6.77
N VAL A 41 16.46 -7.44 6.19
CA VAL A 41 17.55 -8.30 6.68
C VAL A 41 18.89 -7.58 6.69
N VAL A 42 19.26 -6.91 5.59
CA VAL A 42 20.51 -6.14 5.49
C VAL A 42 20.54 -5.02 6.54
N SER A 43 19.44 -4.28 6.70
CA SER A 43 19.35 -3.19 7.68
C SER A 43 19.48 -3.68 9.11
N THR A 44 18.83 -4.80 9.45
CA THR A 44 18.92 -5.43 10.76
C THR A 44 20.34 -5.92 11.05
N LEU A 45 21.01 -6.57 10.10
CA LEU A 45 22.39 -7.04 10.28
C LEU A 45 23.37 -5.88 10.48
N LEU A 46 23.21 -4.78 9.73
CA LEU A 46 24.03 -3.58 9.90
C LEU A 46 23.81 -2.92 11.27
N MET A 47 22.57 -2.84 11.77
CA MET A 47 22.30 -2.31 13.11
C MET A 47 22.86 -3.22 14.21
N LEU A 48 22.74 -4.54 14.05
CA LEU A 48 23.27 -5.52 15.01
C LEU A 48 24.79 -5.46 15.14
N LEU A 49 25.50 -5.06 14.08
CA LEU A 49 26.96 -4.87 14.11
C LEU A 49 27.41 -3.88 15.18
N ILE A 50 26.61 -2.85 15.49
CA ILE A 50 26.91 -1.90 16.60
C ILE A 50 26.27 -2.36 17.90
N ILE A 51 25.01 -2.79 17.86
CA ILE A 51 24.25 -3.11 19.06
C ILE A 51 24.87 -4.28 19.84
N VAL A 52 25.31 -5.34 19.15
CA VAL A 52 25.88 -6.53 19.79
C VAL A 52 27.18 -6.22 20.54
N PRO A 53 28.19 -5.55 19.94
CA PRO A 53 29.38 -5.12 20.67
C PRO A 53 29.08 -4.18 21.83
N VAL A 54 28.15 -3.22 21.67
CA VAL A 54 27.79 -2.29 22.76
C VAL A 54 27.18 -3.05 23.94
N MET A 55 26.21 -3.92 23.70
CA MET A 55 25.62 -4.76 24.76
C MET A 55 26.67 -5.65 25.43
N PHE A 56 27.55 -6.27 24.63
CA PHE A 56 28.63 -7.10 25.14
C PHE A 56 29.61 -6.31 26.02
N LEU A 57 30.03 -5.12 25.57
CA LEU A 57 30.94 -4.24 26.32
C LEU A 57 30.30 -3.74 27.62
N ILE A 58 29.01 -3.41 27.63
CA ILE A 58 28.29 -3.04 28.86
C ILE A 58 28.33 -4.19 29.87
N CYS A 59 28.00 -5.42 29.45
CA CYS A 59 28.07 -6.59 30.32
C CYS A 59 29.51 -6.88 30.79
N LEU A 60 30.49 -6.74 29.90
CA LEU A 60 31.90 -6.93 30.22
C LEU A 60 32.36 -5.91 31.25
N PHE A 61 32.06 -4.62 31.06
CA PHE A 61 32.47 -3.57 31.99
C PHE A 61 31.77 -3.69 33.33
N ALA A 62 30.47 -3.99 33.34
CA ALA A 62 29.72 -4.26 34.57
C ALA A 62 30.32 -5.43 35.37
N TRP A 63 30.81 -6.46 34.69
CA TRP A 63 31.46 -7.61 35.34
C TRP A 63 32.92 -7.33 35.75
N ARG A 64 33.72 -6.74 34.86
CA ARG A 64 35.17 -6.52 35.02
C ARG A 64 35.49 -5.42 36.03
N TYR A 65 34.72 -4.33 36.05
CA TYR A 65 34.95 -3.15 36.90
C TYR A 65 33.98 -3.06 38.08
N ARG A 66 33.36 -4.18 38.48
CA ARG A 66 32.55 -4.26 39.70
C ARG A 66 33.41 -3.98 40.94
N LYS A 67 32.81 -3.37 41.98
CA LYS A 67 33.48 -2.99 43.24
C LYS A 67 34.26 -4.13 43.92
N SER A 68 33.86 -5.38 43.74
CA SER A 68 34.53 -6.54 44.34
C SER A 68 35.80 -7.00 43.61
N ASN A 69 36.13 -6.43 42.45
CA ASN A 69 37.33 -6.80 41.71
C ASN A 69 38.49 -5.83 41.98
N THR A 70 39.46 -6.25 42.77
CA THR A 70 40.64 -5.45 43.15
C THR A 70 41.78 -5.53 42.14
N ALA A 71 41.70 -6.40 41.13
CA ALA A 71 42.72 -6.57 40.09
C ALA A 71 42.46 -5.70 38.83
N ALA A 72 41.46 -4.81 38.86
CA ALA A 72 41.20 -3.85 37.79
C ALA A 72 42.00 -2.56 38.01
N GLU A 73 42.57 -2.00 36.95
CA GLU A 73 43.14 -0.65 37.00
C GLU A 73 42.01 0.37 37.20
N TYR A 74 42.10 1.17 38.27
CA TYR A 74 41.12 2.20 38.61
C TYR A 74 41.69 3.58 38.30
N LYS A 75 41.07 4.28 37.33
CA LYS A 75 41.44 5.64 36.92
C LYS A 75 40.23 6.56 37.02
N PRO A 76 40.04 7.27 38.14
CA PRO A 76 38.88 8.15 38.34
C PRO A 76 38.92 9.45 37.53
N ASP A 77 40.11 9.94 37.20
CA ASP A 77 40.30 11.23 36.52
C ASP A 77 40.47 11.10 35.00
N TRP A 78 40.14 9.94 34.43
CA TRP A 78 40.19 9.72 32.99
C TRP A 78 38.82 9.95 32.36
N ASP A 79 38.66 11.08 31.69
CA ASP A 79 37.40 11.58 31.14
C ASP A 79 37.46 11.83 29.62
N HIS A 80 38.67 11.99 29.04
CA HIS A 80 38.83 12.32 27.64
C HIS A 80 39.75 11.37 26.86
N SER A 81 39.27 10.94 25.68
CA SER A 81 40.08 10.23 24.69
C SER A 81 39.59 10.48 23.28
N THR A 82 40.35 11.28 22.53
CA THR A 82 40.06 11.61 21.12
C THR A 82 39.89 10.37 20.23
N LYS A 83 40.65 9.29 20.50
CA LYS A 83 40.57 8.03 19.75
C LYS A 83 39.23 7.32 19.96
N LEU A 84 38.74 7.31 21.19
CA LEU A 84 37.46 6.68 21.55
C LEU A 84 36.29 7.51 21.00
N GLU A 85 36.38 8.83 21.11
CA GLU A 85 35.39 9.76 20.59
C GLU A 85 35.22 9.62 19.07
N LEU A 86 36.32 9.58 18.32
CA LEU A 86 36.28 9.37 16.86
C LEU A 86 35.60 8.04 16.49
N LEU A 87 35.82 6.97 17.26
CA LEU A 87 35.22 5.66 16.99
C LEU A 87 33.71 5.68 17.27
N ILE A 88 33.30 6.23 18.42
CA ILE A 88 31.90 6.28 18.86
C ILE A 88 31.06 7.17 17.93
N TRP A 89 31.63 8.25 17.39
CA TRP A 89 30.94 9.10 16.41
C TRP A 89 31.04 8.55 14.99
N GLY A 90 32.23 8.09 14.59
CA GLY A 90 32.52 7.68 13.22
C GLY A 90 31.80 6.40 12.81
N ALA A 91 31.73 5.39 13.69
CA ALA A 91 31.11 4.10 13.34
C ALA A 91 29.60 4.22 13.07
N PRO A 92 28.76 4.84 13.93
CA PRO A 92 27.35 5.06 13.62
C PRO A 92 27.13 5.98 12.41
N LEU A 93 27.94 7.04 12.28
CA LEU A 93 27.85 7.95 11.14
C LEU A 93 28.05 7.22 9.80
N LEU A 94 29.06 6.35 9.71
CA LEU A 94 29.33 5.56 8.52
C LEU A 94 28.16 4.63 8.18
N ILE A 95 27.56 3.97 9.18
CA ILE A 95 26.41 3.08 8.95
C ILE A 95 25.20 3.86 8.44
N ILE A 96 24.92 5.05 9.00
CA ILE A 96 23.82 5.89 8.54
C ILE A 96 24.04 6.35 7.09
N ILE A 97 25.28 6.67 6.69
CA ILE A 97 25.59 7.00 5.29
C ILE A 97 25.28 5.83 4.36
N VAL A 98 25.75 4.62 4.71
CA VAL A 98 25.49 3.40 3.92
C VAL A 98 24.00 3.11 3.84
N LEU A 99 23.28 3.16 4.97
CA LEU A 99 21.85 2.90 5.02
C LEU A 99 21.05 3.95 4.26
N GLY A 100 21.46 5.22 4.31
CA GLY A 100 20.86 6.30 3.55
C GLY A 100 20.96 6.10 2.04
N LEU A 101 22.14 5.69 1.56
CA LEU A 101 22.35 5.37 0.14
C LEU A 101 21.48 4.19 -0.32
N ILE A 102 21.43 3.12 0.49
CA ILE A 102 20.59 1.95 0.20
C ILE A 102 19.11 2.37 0.18
N THR A 103 18.66 3.11 1.19
CA THR A 103 17.26 3.58 1.29
C THR A 103 16.88 4.42 0.07
N TRP A 104 17.75 5.34 -0.36
CA TRP A 104 17.53 6.15 -1.55
C TRP A 104 17.32 5.30 -2.81
N ILE A 105 18.20 4.33 -3.06
CA ILE A 105 18.13 3.45 -4.23
C ILE A 105 16.84 2.64 -4.20
N TYR A 106 16.54 1.98 -3.08
CA TYR A 106 15.36 1.13 -2.95
C TYR A 106 14.05 1.94 -3.00
N THR A 107 14.03 3.17 -2.50
CA THR A 107 12.85 4.04 -2.58
C THR A 107 12.49 4.37 -4.04
N HIS A 108 13.49 4.67 -4.87
CA HIS A 108 13.25 4.94 -6.30
C HIS A 108 13.03 3.67 -7.15
N LEU A 109 13.54 2.54 -6.69
CA LEU A 109 13.38 1.26 -7.40
C LEU A 109 12.02 0.62 -7.10
N LEU A 110 11.57 0.67 -5.86
CA LEU A 110 10.32 0.07 -5.36
C LEU A 110 9.15 1.06 -5.30
N ASP A 111 9.21 2.15 -6.07
CA ASP A 111 8.10 3.09 -6.19
C ASP A 111 6.86 2.36 -6.75
N PRO A 112 5.72 2.33 -6.03
CA PRO A 112 4.49 1.67 -6.48
C PRO A 112 4.01 2.09 -7.88
N TYR A 113 4.28 3.34 -8.29
CA TYR A 113 3.84 3.88 -9.58
C TYR A 113 4.74 3.44 -10.75
N ARG A 114 5.95 2.95 -10.45
CA ARG A 114 6.92 2.59 -11.48
C ARG A 114 6.54 1.24 -12.11
N PRO A 115 6.52 1.14 -13.46
CA PRO A 115 6.37 -0.14 -14.14
C PRO A 115 7.49 -1.11 -13.74
N LEU A 116 7.15 -2.39 -13.59
CA LEU A 116 8.13 -3.43 -13.27
C LEU A 116 9.13 -3.61 -14.41
N SER A 117 10.41 -3.74 -14.05
CA SER A 117 11.49 -4.07 -14.99
C SER A 117 11.82 -5.57 -15.01
N ARG A 118 11.37 -6.33 -14.01
CA ARG A 118 11.66 -7.76 -13.85
C ARG A 118 10.47 -8.50 -13.26
N ILE A 119 10.40 -9.80 -13.56
CA ILE A 119 9.44 -10.73 -12.99
C ILE A 119 10.01 -11.34 -11.70
N ASP A 120 11.32 -11.61 -11.70
CA ASP A 120 12.06 -12.23 -10.61
C ASP A 120 13.54 -11.87 -10.72
N GLU A 121 14.37 -12.21 -9.72
CA GLU A 121 15.81 -11.87 -9.69
C GLU A 121 16.55 -12.27 -10.97
N ASN A 122 16.19 -13.43 -11.54
CA ASN A 122 16.85 -14.01 -12.71
C ASN A 122 16.10 -13.80 -14.04
N ARG A 123 14.90 -13.21 -14.01
CA ARG A 123 14.01 -13.09 -15.19
C ARG A 123 13.66 -11.63 -15.45
N PRO A 124 14.37 -10.96 -16.38
CA PRO A 124 13.99 -9.61 -16.80
C PRO A 124 12.65 -9.66 -17.54
N LEU A 125 11.86 -8.59 -17.41
CA LEU A 125 10.61 -8.47 -18.13
C LEU A 125 10.89 -8.15 -19.60
N ALA A 126 10.28 -8.89 -20.53
CA ALA A 126 10.44 -8.62 -21.94
C ALA A 126 9.90 -7.20 -22.28
N PRO A 127 10.53 -6.48 -23.23
CA PRO A 127 9.98 -5.22 -23.71
C PRO A 127 8.57 -5.46 -24.26
N HIS A 128 7.59 -4.66 -23.83
CA HIS A 128 6.19 -4.68 -24.30
C HIS A 128 5.25 -5.77 -23.75
N VAL A 129 5.54 -6.37 -22.60
CA VAL A 129 4.52 -7.17 -21.89
C VAL A 129 3.41 -6.24 -21.39
N LYS A 130 2.17 -6.47 -21.84
CA LYS A 130 0.99 -5.75 -21.32
C LYS A 130 0.69 -6.24 -19.89
N PRO A 131 0.71 -5.38 -18.88
CA PRO A 131 0.36 -5.78 -17.53
C PRO A 131 -1.14 -6.08 -17.44
N LEU A 132 -1.52 -7.01 -16.56
CA LEU A 132 -2.92 -7.22 -16.19
C LEU A 132 -3.39 -6.04 -15.35
N GLU A 133 -4.36 -5.29 -15.84
CA GLU A 133 -4.96 -4.19 -15.10
C GLU A 133 -6.06 -4.70 -14.17
N VAL A 134 -5.97 -4.33 -12.89
CA VAL A 134 -6.99 -4.65 -11.88
C VAL A 134 -7.36 -3.39 -11.12
N GLN A 135 -8.63 -3.04 -11.14
CA GLN A 135 -9.16 -1.90 -10.41
C GLN A 135 -9.67 -2.36 -9.04
N VAL A 136 -9.12 -1.80 -7.98
CA VAL A 136 -9.47 -2.10 -6.59
C VAL A 136 -10.28 -0.95 -6.01
N VAL A 137 -11.43 -1.27 -5.44
CA VAL A 137 -12.27 -0.30 -4.75
C VAL A 137 -12.43 -0.76 -3.31
N SER A 138 -11.93 0.04 -2.37
CA SER A 138 -12.20 -0.17 -0.96
C SER A 138 -13.55 0.45 -0.59
N MET A 139 -14.47 -0.37 -0.10
CA MET A 139 -15.77 0.07 0.41
C MET A 139 -15.82 -0.15 1.93
N ASP A 140 -16.94 0.18 2.57
CA ASP A 140 -17.14 -0.08 4.00
C ASP A 140 -17.08 -1.60 4.30
N TRP A 141 -15.91 -2.02 4.80
CA TRP A 141 -15.51 -3.36 5.26
C TRP A 141 -15.60 -4.49 4.24
N LYS A 142 -15.38 -4.15 2.97
CA LYS A 142 -15.30 -5.11 1.85
C LYS A 142 -14.41 -4.56 0.74
N TRP A 143 -13.81 -5.47 0.00
CA TRP A 143 -12.95 -5.15 -1.14
C TRP A 143 -13.63 -5.58 -2.42
N MET A 144 -13.67 -4.68 -3.40
CA MET A 144 -14.19 -4.98 -4.73
C MET A 144 -13.04 -4.90 -5.73
N PHE A 145 -12.99 -5.87 -6.64
CA PHE A 145 -11.98 -5.99 -7.68
C PHE A 145 -12.68 -6.01 -9.03
N ILE A 146 -12.31 -5.12 -9.93
CA ILE A 146 -12.85 -5.02 -11.29
C ILE A 146 -11.71 -5.33 -12.26
N TYR A 147 -11.98 -6.21 -13.21
CA TYR A 147 -11.06 -6.60 -14.28
C TYR A 147 -11.57 -6.00 -15.59
N PRO A 148 -11.11 -4.78 -15.97
CA PRO A 148 -11.68 -4.05 -17.10
C PRO A 148 -11.55 -4.79 -18.43
N GLU A 149 -10.45 -5.50 -18.67
CA GLU A 149 -10.23 -6.23 -19.92
C GLU A 149 -11.15 -7.44 -20.07
N GLN A 150 -11.43 -8.11 -18.95
CA GLN A 150 -12.30 -9.28 -18.90
C GLN A 150 -13.78 -8.86 -18.75
N GLY A 151 -14.07 -7.66 -18.25
CA GLY A 151 -15.42 -7.15 -18.01
C GLY A 151 -16.12 -7.82 -16.81
N ILE A 152 -15.35 -8.33 -15.84
CA ILE A 152 -15.86 -9.03 -14.65
C ILE A 152 -15.50 -8.27 -13.37
N ALA A 153 -16.23 -8.54 -12.29
CA ALA A 153 -15.87 -8.06 -10.96
C ALA A 153 -16.08 -9.13 -9.89
N THR A 154 -15.32 -9.02 -8.81
CA THR A 154 -15.41 -9.88 -7.64
C THR A 154 -15.37 -9.08 -6.35
N VAL A 155 -15.99 -9.62 -5.31
CA VAL A 155 -15.95 -9.05 -3.95
C VAL A 155 -15.21 -10.02 -3.05
N ASN A 156 -14.24 -9.50 -2.28
CA ASN A 156 -13.41 -10.23 -1.31
C ASN A 156 -12.58 -11.41 -1.87
N GLU A 157 -12.46 -11.53 -3.19
CA GLU A 157 -11.58 -12.49 -3.86
C GLU A 157 -10.83 -11.80 -5.01
N LEU A 158 -9.51 -11.94 -5.01
CA LEU A 158 -8.61 -11.44 -6.05
C LEU A 158 -7.83 -12.62 -6.64
N VAL A 159 -7.87 -12.78 -7.96
CA VAL A 159 -7.20 -13.89 -8.66
C VAL A 159 -6.33 -13.31 -9.75
N THR A 160 -5.06 -13.72 -9.80
CA THR A 160 -4.13 -13.26 -10.82
C THR A 160 -3.25 -14.41 -11.29
N PRO A 161 -2.86 -14.43 -12.58
CA PRO A 161 -1.88 -15.40 -13.06
C PRO A 161 -0.50 -15.13 -12.46
N ILE A 162 0.26 -16.19 -12.19
CA ILE A 162 1.66 -16.11 -11.78
C ILE A 162 2.54 -15.60 -12.94
N ASP A 163 3.68 -14.99 -12.60
CA ASP A 163 4.69 -14.48 -13.54
C ASP A 163 4.21 -13.43 -14.55
N VAL A 164 3.03 -12.85 -14.32
CA VAL A 164 2.48 -11.75 -15.12
C VAL A 164 2.49 -10.47 -14.28
N PRO A 165 3.04 -9.35 -14.80
CA PRO A 165 2.94 -8.06 -14.13
C PRO A 165 1.48 -7.65 -13.96
N VAL A 166 1.09 -7.29 -12.74
CA VAL A 166 -0.25 -6.79 -12.42
C VAL A 166 -0.15 -5.33 -12.02
N ARG A 167 -0.97 -4.48 -12.64
CA ARG A 167 -1.11 -3.08 -12.28
C ARG A 167 -2.44 -2.86 -11.57
N PHE A 168 -2.36 -2.52 -10.30
CA PHE A 168 -3.50 -2.18 -9.48
C PHE A 168 -3.79 -0.69 -9.57
N HIS A 169 -5.02 -0.35 -9.92
CA HIS A 169 -5.58 0.99 -9.87
C HIS A 169 -6.54 1.04 -8.69
N MET A 170 -6.26 1.84 -7.68
CA MET A 170 -6.95 1.72 -6.40
C MET A 170 -7.61 3.02 -5.98
N THR A 171 -8.84 2.92 -5.48
CA THR A 171 -9.58 4.05 -4.93
C THR A 171 -10.47 3.60 -3.77
N SER A 172 -11.10 4.55 -3.10
CA SER A 172 -12.03 4.29 -2.00
C SER A 172 -13.38 4.97 -2.19
N THR A 173 -14.47 4.35 -1.73
CA THR A 173 -15.80 4.96 -1.77
C THR A 173 -16.00 5.94 -0.60
N THR A 174 -15.57 5.54 0.60
CA THR A 174 -15.89 6.22 1.86
C THR A 174 -14.65 6.75 2.60
N VAL A 175 -13.85 5.86 3.16
CA VAL A 175 -12.75 6.19 4.09
C VAL A 175 -11.40 5.69 3.57
N MET A 176 -10.32 6.27 4.07
CA MET A 176 -8.98 5.83 3.72
C MET A 176 -8.71 4.42 4.24
N ASN A 177 -8.36 3.49 3.35
CA ASN A 177 -7.92 2.14 3.70
C ASN A 177 -6.48 1.93 3.24
N ALA A 178 -5.85 0.83 3.67
CA ALA A 178 -4.52 0.44 3.20
C ALA A 178 -4.59 -0.96 2.64
N PHE A 179 -4.49 -1.08 1.32
CA PHE A 179 -4.49 -2.36 0.63
C PHE A 179 -3.16 -3.07 0.90
N TYR A 180 -3.20 -4.26 1.51
CA TYR A 180 -2.01 -5.00 1.86
C TYR A 180 -2.15 -6.51 1.58
N ILE A 181 -1.19 -7.03 0.82
CA ILE A 181 -1.00 -8.46 0.59
C ILE A 181 0.46 -8.76 0.96
N PRO A 182 0.74 -9.26 2.18
CA PRO A 182 2.11 -9.41 2.69
C PRO A 182 3.03 -10.23 1.79
N ALA A 183 2.48 -11.22 1.10
CA ALA A 183 3.24 -12.10 0.22
C ALA A 183 3.60 -11.47 -1.14
N LEU A 184 2.92 -10.39 -1.55
CA LEU A 184 3.03 -9.79 -2.88
C LEU A 184 3.90 -8.53 -2.88
N ALA A 185 3.51 -7.52 -2.10
CA ALA A 185 4.14 -6.21 -2.09
C ALA A 185 3.83 -5.43 -0.79
N GLY A 186 4.49 -4.29 -0.62
CA GLY A 186 4.20 -3.35 0.47
C GLY A 186 2.76 -2.80 0.43
N MET A 187 2.30 -2.29 1.57
CA MET A 187 0.97 -1.69 1.68
C MET A 187 0.87 -0.35 0.93
N VAL A 188 -0.27 -0.11 0.28
CA VAL A 188 -0.57 1.16 -0.40
C VAL A 188 -1.94 1.69 0.03
N TYR A 189 -2.02 2.99 0.29
CA TYR A 189 -3.28 3.62 0.70
C TYR A 189 -4.26 3.73 -0.47
N THR A 190 -5.53 3.49 -0.17
CA THR A 190 -6.67 3.77 -1.03
C THR A 190 -7.42 4.95 -0.45
N MET A 191 -7.59 6.00 -1.24
CA MET A 191 -8.17 7.26 -0.78
C MET A 191 -9.41 7.61 -1.62
N PRO A 192 -10.45 8.18 -1.00
CA PRO A 192 -11.59 8.65 -1.75
C PRO A 192 -11.20 9.79 -2.68
N SER A 193 -11.78 9.82 -3.88
CA SER A 193 -11.52 10.87 -4.89
C SER A 193 -10.11 10.91 -5.47
N MET A 194 -9.26 9.93 -5.17
CA MET A 194 -7.91 9.80 -5.71
C MET A 194 -7.70 8.39 -6.24
N GLU A 195 -6.86 8.28 -7.26
CA GLU A 195 -6.36 7.01 -7.76
C GLU A 195 -4.92 6.83 -7.28
N THR A 196 -4.64 5.70 -6.66
CA THR A 196 -3.29 5.25 -6.36
C THR A 196 -2.95 4.03 -7.21
N GLN A 197 -1.67 3.84 -7.51
CA GLN A 197 -1.22 2.73 -8.35
C GLN A 197 -0.25 1.85 -7.58
N LEU A 198 -0.28 0.55 -7.88
CA LEU A 198 0.69 -0.42 -7.40
C LEU A 198 0.99 -1.39 -8.53
N ASN A 199 2.27 -1.52 -8.89
CA ASN A 199 2.73 -2.55 -9.81
C ASN A 199 3.38 -3.69 -9.01
N ALA A 200 2.91 -4.93 -9.19
CA ALA A 200 3.45 -6.09 -8.50
C ALA A 200 3.37 -7.35 -9.37
N VAL A 201 4.13 -8.38 -9.00
CA VAL A 201 4.17 -9.68 -9.67
C VAL A 201 4.25 -10.79 -8.63
N MET A 202 3.54 -11.88 -8.88
CA MET A 202 3.51 -13.06 -8.01
C MET A 202 4.20 -14.23 -8.69
N ASN A 203 5.16 -14.87 -8.03
CA ASN A 203 5.99 -15.91 -8.65
C ASN A 203 5.65 -17.34 -8.19
N LYS A 204 4.83 -17.50 -7.14
CA LYS A 204 4.44 -18.81 -6.60
C LYS A 204 2.93 -18.97 -6.56
N VAL A 205 2.48 -20.13 -7.06
CA VAL A 205 1.08 -20.55 -6.97
C VAL A 205 0.70 -20.75 -5.51
N GLY A 206 -0.45 -20.24 -5.11
CA GLY A 206 -0.92 -20.37 -3.73
C GLY A 206 -2.09 -19.47 -3.41
N VAL A 207 -2.63 -19.67 -2.21
CA VAL A 207 -3.67 -18.82 -1.63
C VAL A 207 -3.04 -18.01 -0.51
N TYR A 208 -3.10 -16.69 -0.64
CA TYR A 208 -2.54 -15.74 0.31
C TYR A 208 -3.64 -14.87 0.90
N ASP A 209 -3.39 -14.37 2.11
CA ASP A 209 -4.31 -13.45 2.77
C ASP A 209 -4.00 -12.01 2.37
N GLY A 210 -5.04 -11.30 1.93
CA GLY A 210 -5.03 -9.85 1.81
C GLY A 210 -5.94 -9.22 2.86
N PHE A 211 -5.58 -8.04 3.35
CA PHE A 211 -6.37 -7.34 4.36
C PHE A 211 -6.14 -5.83 4.31
N SER A 212 -7.02 -5.09 4.98
CA SER A 212 -6.80 -3.65 5.23
C SER A 212 -5.83 -3.47 6.40
N ALA A 213 -4.76 -2.70 6.20
CA ALA A 213 -3.81 -2.37 7.26
C ALA A 213 -4.18 -1.08 8.03
N ASN A 214 -5.17 -0.31 7.55
CA ASN A 214 -5.58 0.95 8.17
C ASN A 214 -7.00 0.86 8.75
N TYR A 215 -7.17 1.33 9.99
CA TYR A 215 -8.45 1.27 10.68
C TYR A 215 -9.53 2.07 9.95
N SER A 216 -10.66 1.42 9.66
CA SER A 216 -11.79 1.97 8.90
C SER A 216 -13.14 1.81 9.61
N GLY A 217 -13.15 1.57 10.93
CA GLY A 217 -14.38 1.49 11.73
C GLY A 217 -14.75 0.09 12.20
N ALA A 218 -16.03 -0.10 12.55
CA ALA A 218 -16.54 -1.27 13.29
C ALA A 218 -16.26 -2.63 12.62
N GLY A 219 -16.38 -2.71 11.30
CA GLY A 219 -16.14 -3.95 10.54
C GLY A 219 -14.68 -4.16 10.09
N PHE A 220 -13.74 -3.30 10.48
CA PHE A 220 -12.34 -3.32 10.02
C PHE A 220 -11.68 -4.70 10.18
N SER A 221 -11.91 -5.38 11.31
CA SER A 221 -11.33 -6.71 11.59
C SER A 221 -11.70 -7.78 10.57
N GLN A 222 -12.81 -7.59 9.86
CA GLN A 222 -13.36 -8.54 8.88
C GLN A 222 -13.05 -8.15 7.44
N MET A 223 -12.33 -7.04 7.24
CA MET A 223 -11.95 -6.51 5.94
C MET A 223 -10.75 -7.29 5.36
N ARG A 224 -10.95 -8.60 5.19
CA ARG A 224 -9.99 -9.57 4.64
C ARG A 224 -10.53 -10.11 3.32
N PHE A 225 -9.63 -10.39 2.40
CA PHE A 225 -9.92 -11.00 1.11
C PHE A 225 -8.90 -12.10 0.82
N LYS A 226 -9.27 -13.04 -0.04
CA LYS A 226 -8.36 -14.09 -0.49
C LYS A 226 -7.71 -13.68 -1.80
N TYR A 227 -6.39 -13.80 -1.84
CA TYR A 227 -5.59 -13.58 -3.03
C TYR A 227 -5.11 -14.93 -3.56
N HIS A 228 -5.46 -15.25 -4.80
CA HIS A 228 -5.11 -16.50 -5.46
C HIS A 228 -4.09 -16.22 -6.57
N GLY A 229 -2.86 -16.68 -6.38
CA GLY A 229 -1.86 -16.76 -7.46
C GLY A 229 -2.03 -18.11 -8.15
N VAL A 230 -2.45 -18.11 -9.41
CA VAL A 230 -2.79 -19.34 -10.16
C VAL A 230 -2.02 -19.44 -11.48
N SER A 231 -2.04 -20.61 -12.11
CA SER A 231 -1.48 -20.75 -13.46
C SER A 231 -2.32 -19.96 -14.47
N GLN A 232 -1.75 -19.62 -15.64
CA GLN A 232 -2.49 -18.92 -16.70
C GLN A 232 -3.75 -19.69 -17.13
N GLY A 233 -3.66 -21.02 -17.28
CA GLY A 233 -4.82 -21.84 -17.67
C GLY A 233 -5.93 -21.85 -16.61
N ASP A 234 -5.56 -21.88 -15.32
CA ASP A 234 -6.52 -21.81 -14.22
C ASP A 234 -7.16 -20.42 -14.12
N PHE A 235 -6.40 -19.36 -14.42
CA PHE A 235 -6.93 -18.00 -14.50
C PHE A 235 -7.99 -17.89 -15.60
N ASP A 236 -7.69 -18.38 -16.80
CA ASP A 236 -8.63 -18.35 -17.92
C ASP A 236 -9.91 -19.15 -17.62
N ALA A 237 -9.77 -20.31 -16.95
CA ALA A 237 -10.91 -21.11 -16.49
C ALA A 237 -11.74 -20.37 -15.41
N TRP A 238 -11.09 -19.70 -14.46
CA TRP A 238 -11.76 -18.88 -13.46
C TRP A 238 -12.51 -17.70 -14.10
N VAL A 239 -11.89 -16.99 -15.06
CA VAL A 239 -12.55 -15.90 -15.81
C VAL A 239 -13.80 -16.42 -16.52
N ALA A 240 -13.71 -17.57 -17.21
CA ALA A 240 -14.85 -18.17 -17.88
C ALA A 240 -15.99 -18.53 -16.91
N LYS A 241 -15.65 -19.07 -15.74
CA LYS A 241 -16.61 -19.38 -14.67
C LYS A 241 -17.27 -18.13 -14.11
N THR A 242 -16.51 -17.07 -13.87
CA THR A 242 -17.03 -15.78 -13.37
C THR A 242 -17.95 -15.13 -14.39
N LYS A 243 -17.59 -15.17 -15.69
CA LYS A 243 -18.44 -14.68 -16.78
C LYS A 243 -19.77 -15.42 -16.92
N ALA A 244 -19.83 -16.68 -16.50
CA ALA A 244 -21.08 -17.46 -16.50
C ALA A 244 -22.04 -17.04 -15.36
N SER A 245 -21.61 -16.21 -14.41
CA SER A 245 -22.49 -15.63 -13.39
C SER A 245 -23.52 -14.70 -14.04
N THR A 246 -24.79 -14.85 -13.66
CA THR A 246 -25.89 -13.99 -14.13
C THR A 246 -25.90 -12.62 -13.46
N ALA A 247 -25.10 -12.41 -12.40
CA ALA A 247 -25.04 -11.15 -11.69
C ALA A 247 -24.33 -10.08 -12.53
N LYS A 248 -24.96 -8.91 -12.65
CA LYS A 248 -24.42 -7.72 -13.32
C LYS A 248 -24.10 -6.66 -12.28
N LEU A 249 -22.91 -6.09 -12.35
CA LEU A 249 -22.51 -4.94 -11.54
C LEU A 249 -22.82 -3.66 -12.33
N ASP A 250 -24.06 -3.18 -12.18
CA ASP A 250 -24.49 -1.87 -12.64
C ASP A 250 -24.47 -0.85 -11.49
N ARG A 251 -24.88 0.39 -11.78
CA ARG A 251 -24.91 1.46 -10.76
C ARG A 251 -25.88 1.16 -9.62
N THR A 252 -27.02 0.56 -9.91
CA THR A 252 -28.05 0.27 -8.90
C THR A 252 -27.54 -0.80 -7.95
N GLU A 253 -26.96 -1.86 -8.49
CA GLU A 253 -26.33 -2.93 -7.72
C GLU A 253 -25.13 -2.41 -6.93
N PHE A 254 -24.31 -1.53 -7.52
CA PHE A 254 -23.22 -0.89 -6.81
C PHE A 254 -23.70 -0.08 -5.60
N LEU A 255 -24.77 0.73 -5.75
CA LEU A 255 -25.32 1.52 -4.63
C LEU A 255 -25.95 0.63 -3.55
N ALA A 256 -26.49 -0.53 -3.92
CA ALA A 256 -26.94 -1.53 -2.97
C ALA A 256 -25.75 -2.13 -2.21
N LEU A 257 -24.67 -2.45 -2.93
CA LEU A 257 -23.43 -2.98 -2.38
C LEU A 257 -22.71 -1.94 -1.49
N ASP A 258 -22.71 -0.66 -1.82
CA ASP A 258 -21.99 0.39 -1.07
C ASP A 258 -22.49 0.58 0.36
N LYS A 259 -23.69 0.08 0.68
CA LYS A 259 -24.19 0.06 2.06
C LYS A 259 -23.22 -0.70 2.99
N PRO A 260 -23.00 -0.22 4.24
CA PRO A 260 -22.06 -0.86 5.16
C PRO A 260 -22.50 -2.28 5.50
N THR A 261 -21.60 -3.25 5.34
CA THR A 261 -21.85 -4.67 5.65
C THR A 261 -20.61 -5.29 6.26
N ILE A 262 -20.77 -6.18 7.24
CA ILE A 262 -19.66 -6.85 7.93
C ILE A 262 -19.61 -8.32 7.46
N LYS A 263 -18.41 -8.86 7.20
CA LYS A 263 -18.20 -10.23 6.70
C LYS A 263 -18.99 -10.53 5.42
N HIS A 264 -18.94 -9.62 4.46
CA HIS A 264 -19.61 -9.83 3.18
C HIS A 264 -19.02 -11.07 2.48
N PRO A 265 -19.87 -12.00 1.97
CA PRO A 265 -19.38 -13.20 1.30
C PRO A 265 -18.68 -12.85 -0.02
N ILE A 266 -17.95 -13.83 -0.56
CA ILE A 266 -17.38 -13.72 -1.90
C ILE A 266 -18.52 -13.69 -2.91
N MET A 267 -18.49 -12.72 -3.82
CA MET A 267 -19.46 -12.59 -4.90
C MET A 267 -18.75 -12.40 -6.23
N HIS A 268 -19.40 -12.89 -7.29
CA HIS A 268 -18.89 -12.88 -8.66
C HIS A 268 -19.90 -12.20 -9.58
N PHE A 269 -19.46 -11.17 -10.29
CA PHE A 269 -20.24 -10.46 -11.30
C PHE A 269 -19.68 -10.80 -12.68
N GLY A 270 -20.54 -11.35 -13.54
CA GLY A 270 -20.15 -11.77 -14.88
C GLY A 270 -20.05 -10.61 -15.88
N THR A 271 -20.69 -9.47 -15.55
CA THR A 271 -20.64 -8.24 -16.35
C THR A 271 -20.52 -7.02 -15.46
N VAL A 272 -19.76 -6.01 -15.92
CA VAL A 272 -19.52 -4.74 -15.21
C VAL A 272 -19.69 -3.58 -16.17
N ASP A 273 -20.32 -2.50 -15.72
CA ASP A 273 -20.37 -1.25 -16.48
C ASP A 273 -18.96 -0.62 -16.60
N ALA A 274 -18.50 -0.38 -17.83
CA ALA A 274 -17.12 0.10 -18.10
C ALA A 274 -16.78 1.43 -17.42
N ASP A 275 -17.76 2.32 -17.25
CA ASP A 275 -17.59 3.63 -16.61
C ASP A 275 -17.71 3.59 -15.08
N LEU A 276 -17.97 2.43 -14.48
CA LEU A 276 -18.28 2.35 -13.05
C LEU A 276 -17.11 2.85 -12.19
N TYR A 277 -15.90 2.40 -12.48
CA TYR A 277 -14.71 2.80 -11.73
C TYR A 277 -14.43 4.31 -11.85
N SER A 278 -14.55 4.88 -13.05
CA SER A 278 -14.36 6.33 -13.24
C SER A 278 -15.41 7.14 -12.47
N ARG A 279 -16.65 6.64 -12.37
CA ARG A 279 -17.71 7.27 -11.57
C ARG A 279 -17.48 7.15 -10.07
N ILE A 280 -16.94 6.03 -9.61
CA ILE A 280 -16.53 5.84 -8.21
C ILE A 280 -15.43 6.83 -7.85
N LEU A 281 -14.38 6.87 -8.67
CA LEU A 281 -13.27 7.81 -8.52
C LEU A 281 -13.78 9.26 -8.43
N ASN A 282 -14.70 9.64 -9.31
CA ASN A 282 -15.25 11.00 -9.36
C ASN A 282 -16.48 11.22 -8.47
N ARG A 283 -16.79 10.29 -7.56
CA ARG A 283 -17.87 10.36 -6.56
C ARG A 283 -19.26 10.69 -7.16
N CYS A 284 -19.55 10.21 -8.37
CA CYS A 284 -20.78 10.47 -9.12
C CYS A 284 -21.53 9.20 -9.56
N VAL A 285 -21.51 8.17 -8.71
CA VAL A 285 -22.27 6.95 -8.99
C VAL A 285 -23.77 7.15 -8.78
N ALA A 286 -24.16 7.97 -7.81
CA ALA A 286 -25.56 8.31 -7.56
C ALA A 286 -26.16 9.18 -8.67
N ASP A 287 -27.42 8.92 -9.01
CA ASP A 287 -28.11 9.65 -10.07
C ASP A 287 -28.20 11.16 -9.79
N GLY A 288 -27.98 11.96 -10.82
CA GLY A 288 -28.04 13.43 -10.76
C GLY A 288 -26.81 14.12 -10.14
N LYS A 289 -25.82 13.38 -9.63
CA LYS A 289 -24.57 13.99 -9.15
C LYS A 289 -23.62 14.31 -10.31
N VAL A 290 -23.14 15.56 -10.35
CA VAL A 290 -22.08 15.97 -11.26
C VAL A 290 -20.76 15.32 -10.81
N CYS A 291 -20.02 14.76 -11.76
CA CYS A 291 -18.71 14.16 -11.48
C CYS A 291 -17.67 15.23 -11.12
N MET A 292 -16.84 14.92 -10.12
CA MET A 292 -15.82 15.85 -9.60
C MET A 292 -14.90 16.38 -10.70
N ASN A 293 -14.42 15.54 -11.62
CA ASN A 293 -13.62 15.97 -12.77
C ASN A 293 -14.34 17.00 -13.66
N VAL A 294 -15.64 16.82 -13.91
CA VAL A 294 -16.45 17.75 -14.73
C VAL A 294 -16.62 19.07 -13.99
N GLN A 295 -16.92 19.03 -12.69
CA GLN A 295 -17.03 20.23 -11.87
C GLN A 295 -15.71 21.00 -11.83
N MET A 296 -14.58 20.33 -11.58
CA MET A 296 -13.26 20.95 -11.58
C MET A 296 -12.89 21.56 -12.93
N HIS A 297 -13.20 20.90 -14.04
CA HIS A 297 -12.97 21.43 -15.38
C HIS A 297 -13.84 22.67 -15.66
N GLN A 298 -15.11 22.65 -15.26
CA GLN A 298 -16.02 23.80 -15.38
C GLN A 298 -15.53 24.98 -14.53
N ASP A 299 -15.10 24.75 -13.29
CA ASP A 299 -14.58 25.78 -12.41
C ASP A 299 -13.25 26.36 -12.91
N ALA A 300 -12.35 25.52 -13.44
CA ALA A 300 -11.12 25.99 -14.08
C ALA A 300 -11.42 26.91 -15.28
N ASN A 301 -12.43 26.58 -16.09
CA ASN A 301 -12.83 27.41 -17.23
C ASN A 301 -13.52 28.70 -16.78
N ARG A 302 -14.36 28.66 -15.73
CA ARG A 302 -14.95 29.86 -15.12
C ARG A 302 -13.89 30.81 -14.60
N ILE A 303 -12.86 30.30 -13.92
CA ILE A 303 -11.74 31.11 -13.40
C ILE A 303 -10.96 31.72 -14.57
N LYS A 304 -10.64 30.94 -15.61
CA LYS A 304 -9.96 31.46 -16.81
C LYS A 304 -10.77 32.57 -17.47
N ALA A 305 -12.08 32.41 -17.61
CA ALA A 305 -12.97 33.42 -18.17
C ALA A 305 -13.00 34.68 -17.29
N ALA A 306 -13.16 34.55 -15.98
CA ALA A 306 -13.18 35.68 -15.04
C ALA A 306 -11.87 36.49 -15.08
N VAL A 307 -10.72 35.81 -15.13
CA VAL A 307 -9.39 36.46 -15.27
C VAL A 307 -9.25 37.15 -16.62
N ALA A 308 -9.78 36.57 -17.70
CA ALA A 308 -9.79 37.21 -19.01
C ALA A 308 -10.63 38.49 -19.00
N THR A 309 -11.83 38.46 -18.42
CA THR A 309 -12.70 39.64 -18.28
C THR A 309 -12.09 40.72 -17.42
N GLN A 310 -11.35 40.36 -16.35
CA GLN A 310 -10.66 41.33 -15.50
C GLN A 310 -9.49 42.05 -16.21
N LYS A 311 -8.92 41.44 -17.26
CA LYS A 311 -7.83 42.03 -18.05
C LYS A 311 -8.33 42.90 -19.20
N LEU A 312 -9.63 42.91 -19.50
CA LEU A 312 -10.19 43.79 -20.50
C LEU A 312 -10.24 45.24 -19.96
N PRO A 313 -9.99 46.25 -20.80
CA PRO A 313 -10.22 47.65 -20.44
C PRO A 313 -11.66 47.83 -19.97
N LYS A 314 -11.90 48.67 -18.95
CA LYS A 314 -13.24 48.89 -18.38
C LYS A 314 -14.30 49.34 -19.41
N ASP A 315 -13.87 49.81 -20.58
CA ASP A 315 -14.75 50.30 -21.64
C ASP A 315 -15.31 49.18 -22.55
N GLU A 316 -14.80 47.94 -22.45
CA GLU A 316 -15.25 46.77 -23.23
C GLU A 316 -16.05 45.73 -22.41
N VAL A 317 -16.11 45.89 -21.08
CA VAL A 317 -16.91 45.01 -20.23
C VAL A 317 -18.34 45.53 -20.22
N CYS A 318 -19.22 44.98 -21.07
CA CYS A 318 -20.65 45.21 -20.95
C CYS A 318 -21.13 44.70 -19.58
N GLU A 319 -21.39 45.60 -18.64
CA GLU A 319 -22.20 45.29 -17.47
C GLU A 319 -23.56 44.79 -17.97
N PRO A 320 -24.10 43.67 -17.44
CA PRO A 320 -25.47 43.30 -17.73
C PRO A 320 -26.37 44.38 -17.13
N THR A 321 -26.86 45.26 -18.01
CA THR A 321 -27.87 46.24 -17.68
C THR A 321 -29.07 45.51 -17.09
N GLU A 322 -29.51 45.96 -15.92
CA GLU A 322 -30.81 45.61 -15.34
C GLU A 322 -31.90 45.85 -16.39
N VAL A 323 -32.31 44.78 -17.07
CA VAL A 323 -33.53 44.82 -17.88
C VAL A 323 -34.71 44.77 -16.90
N ALA A 324 -35.09 45.98 -16.49
CA ALA A 324 -36.43 46.43 -16.13
C ALA A 324 -37.43 45.32 -15.81
N ALA A 325 -37.66 45.13 -14.51
CA ALA A 325 -38.87 44.53 -13.99
C ALA A 325 -40.07 45.45 -14.27
N THR A 326 -40.65 45.37 -15.47
CA THR A 326 -41.97 45.94 -15.79
C THR A 326 -42.72 45.06 -16.77
N ALA A 327 -43.43 44.06 -16.25
CA ALA A 327 -44.68 43.56 -16.85
C ALA A 327 -45.41 42.65 -15.87
N GLN A 328 -46.24 43.25 -15.01
CA GLN A 328 -47.40 42.55 -14.46
C GLN A 328 -48.46 42.43 -15.57
N PRO A 329 -49.10 41.27 -15.71
CA PRO A 329 -50.52 41.27 -16.04
C PRO A 329 -51.32 40.45 -15.02
N THR A 330 -52.45 41.04 -14.66
CA THR A 330 -53.52 40.60 -13.79
C THR A 330 -54.31 39.39 -14.34
N ARG A 331 -54.68 38.43 -13.47
CA ARG A 331 -55.97 37.68 -13.47
C ARG A 331 -56.03 36.81 -12.19
N LYS A 332 -56.78 37.18 -11.15
CA LYS A 332 -58.22 36.93 -10.88
C LYS A 332 -58.59 35.45 -10.74
N GLU A 333 -59.08 35.16 -9.53
CA GLU A 333 -59.88 34.03 -9.00
C GLU A 333 -59.18 32.70 -8.75
#